data_AF-A0A3D1IQG9-F1
#
_entry.id   AF-A0A3D1IQG9-F1
#
_cell.length_a   1.000
_cell.length_b   1.000
_cell.length_c   1.000
_cell.angle_alpha   90.00
_cell.angle_beta   90.00
_cell.angle_gamma   90.00
#
_symmetry.space_group_name_H-M   'P 1'
#
loop_
_entity.id
_entity.type
_entity.pdbx_description
1 polymer ?
#
loop_
_entity_poly.entity_id
_entity_poly.type
_entity_poly.pdbx_seq_one_letter_code
_entity_poly.pdbx_strand_id
1 'polypeptide(L)'
;MEPEVEPSAQVHECYRASETRFSGKFFADYLARFYKEPPEDGRALVLTTEEGAYPVHHISDLSPESMTIVYPSQEGLAEASIPYRHLQEVRVQTTQIL
;
A
#
# COMPACT_ATOMS: atom_id res chain seq x y z
N MET A 1 20.97 -29.91 -1.03
CA MET A 1 19.78 -29.12 -0.65
C MET A 1 20.06 -27.71 -1.12
N GLU A 2 19.57 -27.38 -2.30
CA GLU A 2 19.48 -25.98 -2.74
C GLU A 2 18.42 -25.31 -1.86
N PRO A 3 18.65 -24.11 -1.32
CA PRO A 3 17.60 -23.43 -0.59
C PRO A 3 16.47 -23.14 -1.56
N GLU A 4 15.27 -23.65 -1.27
CA GLU A 4 14.04 -23.16 -1.87
C GLU A 4 13.97 -21.66 -1.56
N VAL A 5 14.37 -20.84 -2.53
CA VAL A 5 14.10 -19.41 -2.49
C VAL A 5 12.59 -19.32 -2.65
N GLU A 6 11.88 -19.31 -1.51
CA GLU A 6 10.52 -18.81 -1.45
C GLU A 6 10.50 -17.53 -2.30
N PRO A 7 9.60 -17.38 -3.28
CA PRO A 7 9.60 -16.18 -4.08
C PRO A 7 9.49 -15.03 -3.10
N SER A 8 10.53 -14.24 -2.93
CA SER A 8 10.46 -13.06 -2.09
C SER A 8 9.70 -12.04 -2.92
N ALA A 9 8.57 -11.53 -2.40
CA ALA A 9 7.78 -10.50 -3.08
C ALA A 9 8.71 -9.40 -3.61
N GLN A 10 8.80 -9.27 -4.94
CA GLN A 10 9.71 -8.30 -5.54
C GLN A 10 9.16 -6.89 -5.29
N VAL A 11 9.91 -6.09 -4.54
CA VAL A 11 9.59 -4.68 -4.26
C VAL A 11 10.01 -3.84 -5.46
N HIS A 12 9.03 -3.15 -6.06
CA HIS A 12 9.21 -2.28 -7.22
C HIS A 12 9.46 -0.84 -6.82
N GLU A 13 8.71 -0.35 -5.82
CA GLU A 13 8.84 1.02 -5.31
C GLU A 13 8.79 0.98 -3.78
N CYS A 14 9.60 1.83 -3.13
CA CYS A 14 9.65 1.94 -1.68
C CYS A 14 9.90 3.39 -1.28
N TYR A 15 8.96 3.97 -0.54
CA TYR A 15 9.02 5.34 -0.04
C TYR A 15 8.97 5.31 1.48
N ARG A 16 9.89 6.01 2.15
CA ARG A 16 9.98 6.06 3.60
C ARG A 16 9.71 7.47 4.11
N ALA A 17 9.07 7.59 5.27
CA ALA A 17 8.73 8.88 5.88
C ALA A 17 9.96 9.75 6.18
N SER A 18 11.13 9.14 6.39
CA SER A 18 12.40 9.85 6.56
C SER A 18 12.88 10.59 5.30
N GLU A 19 12.39 10.19 4.12
CA GLU A 19 12.85 10.67 2.82
C GLU A 19 11.73 11.29 1.99
N THR A 20 10.47 10.96 2.30
CA THR A 20 9.28 11.31 1.52
C THR A 20 8.22 11.94 2.41
N ARG A 21 7.69 13.09 1.97
CA ARG A 21 6.52 13.70 2.60
C ARG A 21 5.24 13.14 1.97
N PHE A 22 4.57 12.25 2.69
CA PHE A 22 3.28 11.69 2.24
C PHE A 22 2.17 12.73 2.29
N SER A 23 1.34 12.74 1.24
CA SER A 23 0.20 13.65 1.07
C SER A 23 -0.72 13.12 -0.02
N GLY A 24 -1.96 13.62 -0.10
CA GLY A 24 -2.87 13.25 -1.18
C GLY A 24 -2.29 13.48 -2.57
N LYS A 25 -1.50 14.56 -2.75
CA LYS A 25 -0.78 14.82 -4.01
C LYS A 25 0.25 13.74 -4.32
N PHE A 26 1.02 13.27 -3.32
CA PHE A 26 1.97 12.19 -3.53
C PHE A 26 1.27 10.92 -4.04
N PHE A 27 0.14 10.52 -3.42
CA PHE A 27 -0.60 9.34 -3.87
C PHE A 27 -1.22 9.54 -5.25
N ALA A 28 -1.76 10.73 -5.54
CA ALA A 28 -2.32 11.06 -6.85
C ALA A 28 -1.26 11.10 -7.96
N ASP A 29 -0.02 11.50 -7.67
CA ASP A 29 1.04 11.59 -8.68
C ASP A 29 1.74 10.25 -8.92
N TYR A 30 2.06 9.50 -7.86
CA TYR A 30 2.92 8.30 -7.95
C TYR A 30 2.15 6.98 -7.86
N LEU A 31 0.96 6.98 -7.25
CA LEU A 31 0.22 5.77 -6.88
C LEU A 31 -1.23 5.81 -7.39
N ALA A 32 -1.52 6.62 -8.41
CA ALA A 32 -2.86 6.78 -9.00
C ALA A 32 -3.51 5.46 -9.47
N ARG A 33 -2.68 4.48 -9.88
CA ARG A 33 -3.14 3.15 -10.32
C ARG A 33 -3.85 2.33 -9.23
N PHE A 34 -3.70 2.71 -7.96
CA PHE A 34 -4.41 2.08 -6.84
C PHE A 34 -5.65 2.86 -6.41
N TYR A 35 -6.02 3.95 -7.10
CA TYR A 35 -7.14 4.80 -6.69
C TYR A 35 -8.46 4.28 -7.28
N LYS A 36 -9.49 4.21 -6.43
CA LYS A 36 -10.86 3.70 -6.68
C LYS A 36 -10.98 2.22 -7.00
N GLU A 37 -9.99 1.61 -7.63
CA GLU A 37 -10.03 0.21 -8.05
C GLU A 37 -8.67 -0.48 -7.79
N PRO A 38 -8.65 -1.81 -7.58
CA PRO A 38 -7.40 -2.55 -7.48
C PRO A 38 -6.65 -2.50 -8.83
N PRO A 39 -5.31 -2.50 -8.81
CA PRO A 39 -4.54 -2.41 -10.05
C PRO A 39 -4.59 -3.73 -10.84
N GLU A 40 -4.62 -3.62 -12.16
CA GLU A 40 -4.65 -4.77 -13.07
C GLU A 40 -3.25 -5.32 -13.40
N ASP A 41 -2.19 -4.63 -12.98
CA ASP A 41 -0.79 -4.92 -13.33
C ASP A 41 -0.12 -5.98 -12.43
N GLY A 42 -0.91 -6.64 -11.57
CA GLY A 42 -0.40 -7.65 -10.64
C GLY A 42 0.51 -7.09 -9.54
N ARG A 43 0.46 -5.78 -9.28
CA ARG A 43 1.17 -5.15 -8.16
C ARG A 43 0.24 -4.95 -6.97
N ALA A 44 0.82 -4.98 -5.78
CA ALA A 44 0.16 -4.72 -4.51
C ALA A 44 0.77 -3.49 -3.85
N LEU A 45 -0.08 -2.67 -3.24
CA LEU A 45 0.33 -1.56 -2.38
C LEU A 45 0.29 -2.03 -0.93
N VAL A 46 1.34 -1.76 -0.17
CA VAL A 46 1.39 -2.01 1.27
C VAL A 46 1.78 -0.73 1.98
N LEU A 47 0.97 -0.34 2.96
CA LEU A 47 1.21 0.82 3.81
C LEU A 47 1.65 0.33 5.18
N THR A 48 2.77 0.82 5.68
CA THR A 48 3.23 0.51 7.04
C THR A 48 3.04 1.74 7.92
N THR A 49 2.37 1.56 9.05
CA THR A 49 2.21 2.55 10.12
C THR A 49 2.82 2.03 11.41
N GLU A 50 2.78 2.84 12.47
CA GLU A 50 3.14 2.39 13.83
C GLU A 50 2.29 1.22 14.33
N GLU A 51 1.06 1.07 13.83
CA GLU A 51 0.12 0.03 14.25
C GLU A 51 0.32 -1.29 13.49
N GLY A 52 0.97 -1.24 12.32
CA GLY A 52 1.27 -2.42 11.50
C GLY A 52 1.26 -2.16 10.00
N ALA A 53 1.33 -3.24 9.24
CA ALA A 53 1.27 -3.22 7.78
C ALA A 53 -0.15 -3.49 7.28
N TYR A 54 -0.60 -2.66 6.35
CA TYR A 54 -1.90 -2.74 5.70
C TYR A 54 -1.69 -3.11 4.22
N PRO A 55 -2.03 -4.34 3.81
CA PRO A 55 -2.11 -4.68 2.39
C PRO A 55 -3.31 -3.94 1.79
N VAL A 56 -3.08 -3.04 0.85
CA VAL A 56 -4.14 -2.22 0.26
C VAL A 56 -4.73 -2.95 -0.94
N HIS A 57 -6.04 -3.12 -0.92
CA HIS A 57 -6.80 -3.54 -2.10
C HIS A 57 -6.94 -2.36 -3.08
N HIS A 58 -7.42 -1.20 -2.60
CA HIS A 58 -7.36 0.08 -3.31
C HIS A 58 -7.53 1.26 -2.34
N ILE A 59 -7.21 2.47 -2.80
CA ILE A 59 -7.47 3.72 -2.08
C ILE A 59 -8.86 4.23 -2.50
N SER A 60 -9.81 4.31 -1.56
CA SER A 60 -11.18 4.76 -1.83
C SER A 60 -11.31 6.29 -1.81
N ASP A 61 -10.50 7.00 -1.01
CA ASP A 61 -10.52 8.46 -0.93
C ASP A 61 -9.13 9.07 -0.63
N LEU A 62 -8.87 10.25 -1.19
CA LEU A 62 -7.67 11.05 -0.94
C LEU A 62 -8.07 12.42 -0.38
N SER A 63 -8.13 12.50 0.95
CA SER A 63 -8.37 13.72 1.68
C SER A 63 -7.07 14.52 1.91
N PRO A 64 -7.12 15.79 2.34
CA PRO A 64 -5.93 16.62 2.50
C PRO A 64 -4.92 16.11 3.56
N GLU A 65 -5.40 15.51 4.65
CA GLU A 65 -4.57 15.06 5.78
C GLU A 65 -4.53 13.53 5.97
N SER A 66 -5.41 12.81 5.27
CA SER A 66 -5.52 11.35 5.34
C SER A 66 -5.94 10.76 3.99
N MET A 67 -5.79 9.46 3.86
CA MET A 67 -6.44 8.68 2.81
C MET A 67 -7.36 7.65 3.43
N THR A 68 -8.37 7.22 2.68
CA THR A 68 -9.16 6.03 3.03
C THR A 68 -8.75 4.89 2.12
N ILE A 69 -8.44 3.75 2.72
CA ILE A 69 -8.07 2.53 2.01
C ILE A 69 -9.13 1.46 2.22
N VAL A 70 -9.28 0.62 1.22
CA VAL A 70 -9.93 -0.68 1.32
C VAL A 70 -8.84 -1.73 1.42
N TYR A 71 -8.96 -2.64 2.38
CA TYR A 71 -7.98 -3.72 2.60
C TYR A 71 -8.69 -5.04 2.92
N PRO A 72 -8.06 -6.19 2.62
CA PRO A 72 -8.59 -7.49 2.98
C PRO A 72 -8.46 -7.73 4.49
N SER A 73 -9.57 -8.11 5.11
CA SER A 73 -9.70 -8.54 6.51
C SER A 73 -10.23 -9.97 6.57
N GLN A 74 -10.37 -10.53 7.79
CA GLN A 74 -10.91 -11.88 7.97
C GLN A 74 -12.37 -12.03 7.51
N GLU A 75 -13.14 -10.94 7.53
CA GLU A 75 -14.57 -10.92 7.19
C GLU A 75 -14.84 -10.43 5.76
N GLY A 76 -13.80 -10.17 4.97
CA GLY A 76 -13.91 -9.68 3.59
C GLY A 76 -13.11 -8.40 3.38
N LEU A 77 -13.73 -7.38 2.79
CA LEU A 77 -13.10 -6.07 2.60
C LEU A 77 -13.52 -5.13 3.73
N ALA A 78 -12.55 -4.44 4.32
CA ALA A 78 -12.76 -3.41 5.32
C ALA A 78 -12.19 -2.07 4.85
N GLU A 79 -12.71 -0.97 5.40
CA GLU A 79 -12.19 0.37 5.16
C GLU A 79 -11.46 0.90 6.38
N ALA A 80 -10.37 1.63 6.15
CA ALA A 80 -9.64 2.36 7.19
C ALA A 80 -9.20 3.72 6.67
N SER A 81 -9.33 4.75 7.51
CA SER A 81 -8.74 6.06 7.24
C SER A 81 -7.36 6.15 7.90
N ILE A 82 -6.33 6.38 7.08
CA ILE A 82 -4.94 6.48 7.53
C ILE A 82 -4.48 7.94 7.38
N PRO A 83 -4.21 8.65 8.49
CA PRO A 83 -3.55 9.95 8.44
C PRO A 83 -2.17 9.84 7.82
N TYR A 84 -1.81 10.73 6.89
CA TYR A 84 -0.51 10.65 6.20
C TYR A 84 0.68 10.73 7.16
N ARG A 85 0.51 11.45 8.27
CA ARG A 85 1.52 11.56 9.34
C ARG A 85 1.82 10.24 10.07
N HIS A 86 0.94 9.24 9.97
CA HIS A 86 1.15 7.93 10.61
C HIS A 86 1.85 6.94 9.66
N LEU A 87 2.01 7.28 8.39
CA LEU A 87 2.74 6.43 7.44
C LEU A 87 4.23 6.48 7.75
N GLN A 88 4.82 5.31 7.96
CA GLN A 88 6.26 5.12 8.07
C GLN A 88 6.85 4.73 6.72
N GLU A 89 6.14 3.90 5.97
CA GLU A 89 6.60 3.37 4.69
C GLU A 89 5.44 3.05 3.75
N VAL A 90 5.67 3.25 2.46
CA VAL A 90 4.75 2.91 1.37
C VAL A 90 5.53 2.07 0.37
N ARG A 91 5.09 0.82 0.17
CA ARG A 91 5.73 -0.12 -0.76
C ARG A 91 4.78 -0.57 -1.85
N VAL A 92 5.35 -0.73 -3.04
CA VAL A 92 4.70 -1.39 -4.17
C VAL A 92 5.49 -2.66 -4.42
N GLN A 93 4.82 -3.80 -4.39
CA GLN A 93 5.45 -5.10 -4.58
C GLN A 93 4.63 -5.96 -5.53
N THR A 94 5.23 -7.04 -6.03
CA THR A 94 4.49 -8.01 -6.86
C THR A 94 3.47 -8.72 -5.98
N THR A 95 2.23 -8.82 -6.45
CA THR A 95 1.21 -9.66 -5.83
C THR A 95 1.70 -11.10 -5.91
N GLN A 96 2.03 -11.68 -4.77
CA GLN A 96 2.31 -13.11 -4.72
C GLN A 96 0.97 -13.81 -4.79
N ILE A 97 0.67 -14.37 -5.95
CA ILE A 97 -0.34 -15.41 -6.05
C ILE A 97 0.28 -16.61 -5.33
N LEU A 98 -0.10 -16.80 -4.06
CA LEU A 98 0.14 -18.04 -3.33
C LEU A 98 -0.76 -19.13 -3.89
#